data_AF-A0A931PLA2-F1
#
_entry.id   AF-A0A931PLA2-F1
#
_cell.length_a   1.000
_cell.length_b   1.000
_cell.length_c   1.000
_cell.angle_alpha   90.00
_cell.angle_beta   90.00
_cell.angle_gamma   90.00
#
_symmetry.space_group_name_H-M   'P 1'
#
loop_
_entity.id
_entity.type
_entity.pdbx_description
1 polymer ?
#
loop_
_entity_poly.entity_id
_entity_poly.type
_entity_poly.pdbx_seq_one_letter_code
_entity_poly.pdbx_strand_id
1 'polypeptide(L)' 'MDTRRIRGRVVEIEAGEAAGIGCVAVGVVRGGLPHEVGMRFEAKGGDADEARRLLEAEIEAYFS' A
#
# COMPACT_ATOMS: atom_id res chain seq x y z
N MET A 1 8.45 -7.86 0.04
CA MET A 1 7.74 -7.06 -0.97
C MET A 1 6.80 -7.97 -1.75
N ASP A 2 5.51 -7.62 -1.78
CA ASP A 2 4.45 -8.25 -2.58
C ASP A 2 4.05 -7.27 -3.70
N THR A 3 3.72 -7.76 -4.89
CA THR A 3 3.30 -6.91 -6.02
C THR A 3 1.84 -7.21 -6.34
N ARG A 4 0.98 -6.19 -6.24
CA ARG A 4 -0.46 -6.32 -6.38
C ARG A 4 -1.00 -5.48 -7.53
N ARG A 5 -2.17 -5.88 -8.04
CA ARG A 5 -2.91 -5.11 -9.03
C ARG A 5 -4.17 -4.54 -8.40
N ILE A 6 -4.21 -3.23 -8.21
CA ILE A 6 -5.31 -2.52 -7.54
C ILE A 6 -5.89 -1.49 -8.51
N ARG A 7 -7.19 -1.59 -8.83
CA ARG A 7 -7.87 -0.71 -9.80
C ARG A 7 -7.08 -0.53 -11.12
N GLY A 8 -6.45 -1.61 -11.60
CA GLY A 8 -5.66 -1.63 -12.82
C GLY A 8 -4.19 -1.19 -12.69
N ARG A 9 -3.78 -0.62 -11.54
CA ARG A 9 -2.41 -0.17 -11.25
C ARG A 9 -1.58 -1.30 -10.66
N VAL A 10 -0.28 -1.31 -10.97
CA VAL A 10 0.69 -2.20 -10.32
C VAL A 10 1.25 -1.49 -9.11
N VAL A 11 1.11 -2.08 -7.93
CA VAL A 11 1.55 -1.52 -6.65
C VAL A 11 2.49 -2.51 -5.97
N GLU A 12 3.69 -2.06 -5.61
CA GLU A 12 4.59 -2.80 -4.72
C GLU A 12 4.25 -2.47 -3.28
N ILE A 13 3.97 -3.49 -2.48
CA ILE A 13 3.58 -3.38 -1.09
C ILE A 13 4.62 -4.05 -0.20
N GLU A 14 5.01 -3.35 0.86
CA GLU A 14 5.84 -3.87 1.94
C GLU A 14 5.12 -3.64 3.26
N ALA A 15 4.98 -4.68 4.08
CA ALA A 15 4.42 -4.56 5.42
C ALA A 15 5.43 -5.10 6.42
N GLY A 16 5.63 -4.37 7.50
CA GLY A 16 6.59 -4.73 8.54
C GLY A 16 6.30 -4.03 9.86
N GLU A 17 6.97 -4.49 10.91
CA GLU A 17 6.91 -3.85 12.23
C GLU A 17 7.67 -2.53 12.21
N ALA A 18 7.04 -1.47 12.72
CA ALA A 18 7.68 -0.20 13.02
C ALA A 18 7.95 -0.13 14.52
N ALA A 19 9.22 0.03 14.89
CA ALA A 19 9.69 -0.02 16.28
C ALA A 19 8.84 0.84 17.22
N GLY A 20 8.02 0.18 18.06
CA GLY A 20 7.20 0.81 19.09
C GLY A 20 5.88 1.44 18.62
N ILE A 21 5.50 1.32 17.34
CA ILE A 21 4.31 1.99 16.76
C ILE A 21 3.30 0.99 16.15
N GLY A 22 3.59 -0.31 16.22
CA GLY A 22 2.78 -1.37 15.60
C GLY A 22 3.31 -1.75 14.20
N CYS A 23 2.43 -2.22 13.32
CA CYS A 23 2.79 -2.59 11.96
C CYS A 23 2.43 -1.48 10.97
N VAL A 24 3.29 -1.29 9.97
CA VAL A 24 3.09 -0.32 8.89
C VAL A 24 3.18 -1.05 7.55
N ALA A 25 2.24 -0.76 6.66
CA ALA A 25 2.27 -1.17 5.28
C ALA A 25 2.49 0.05 4.38
N VAL A 26 3.39 -0.08 3.42
CA VAL A 26 3.77 0.94 2.46
C VAL A 26 3.49 0.40 1.06
N GLY A 27 2.74 1.15 0.27
CA GLY A 27 2.45 0.84 -1.13
C GLY A 27 3.07 1.89 -2.06
N VAL A 28 3.76 1.47 -3.11
CA VAL A 28 4.29 2.36 -4.15
C VAL A 28 3.74 1.95 -5.51
N VAL A 29 3.11 2.89 -6.21
CA VAL A 29 2.60 2.66 -7.57
C VAL A 29 3.78 2.55 -8.54
N ARG A 30 3.89 1.41 -9.22
CA ARG A 30 4.93 1.13 -10.24
C ARG A 30 4.41 1.12 -11.67
N GLY A 31 3.11 0.94 -11.86
CA GLY A 31 2.49 0.92 -13.18
C GLY A 31 1.07 1.47 -13.16
N GLY A 32 0.70 2.25 -14.18
CA GLY A 32 -0.52 3.02 -14.24
C GLY A 32 -0.39 4.18 -15.22
N LEU A 33 -1.11 5.28 -14.96
CA LEU A 33 -0.90 6.53 -15.70
C LEU A 33 0.46 7.15 -15.31
N PRO A 34 1.16 7.87 -16.21
CA PRO A 34 2.49 8.39 -15.94
C PRO A 34 2.61 9.28 -14.69
N HIS A 35 1.55 10.03 -14.36
CA HIS A 35 1.53 10.91 -13.19
C HIS A 35 1.28 10.16 -11.86
N GLU A 36 0.87 8.89 -11.92
CA GLU A 36 0.61 8.05 -10.74
C GLU A 36 1.87 7.28 -10.32
N VAL A 37 2.79 7.03 -11.25
CA VAL A 37 4.00 6.25 -10.97
C VAL A 37 4.86 6.95 -9.92
N GLY A 38 5.22 6.23 -8.87
CA GLY A 38 5.97 6.75 -7.72
C GLY A 38 5.09 7.29 -6.60
N MET A 39 3.77 7.38 -6.78
CA MET A 39 2.85 7.69 -5.68
C MET A 39 2.99 6.66 -4.55
N ARG A 40 3.06 7.15 -3.31
CA ARG A 40 3.25 6.35 -2.10
C ARG A 40 2.02 6.47 -1.20
N PHE A 41 1.59 5.33 -0.69
CA PHE A 41 0.52 5.17 0.29
C PHE A 41 1.09 4.49 1.53
N GLU A 42 0.54 4.80 2.70
CA GLU A 42 0.99 4.23 3.97
C GLU A 42 -0.20 4.04 4.92
N ALA A 43 -0.33 2.83 5.45
CA ALA A 43 -1.34 2.53 6.46
C ALA A 43 -0.73 1.83 7.67
N LYS A 44 -1.32 2.08 8.84
CA LYS A 44 -0.90 1.50 10.13
C LYS A 44 -1.95 0.52 10.62
N GLY A 45 -1.51 -0.60 11.16
CA GLY A 45 -2.38 -1.64 11.74
C GLY A 45 -1.77 -2.24 12.99
N GLY A 46 -2.58 -3.00 13.73
CA GLY A 46 -2.15 -3.78 14.90
C GLY A 46 -1.22 -4.94 14.51
N ASP A 47 -1.37 -5.46 13.29
CA ASP A 47 -0.49 -6.46 12.68
C ASP A 47 -0.23 -6.17 11.19
N ALA A 48 0.66 -6.95 10.57
CA ALA A 48 1.08 -6.75 9.18
C ALA A 48 -0.07 -6.98 8.18
N ASP A 49 -1.02 -7.86 8.48
CA ASP A 49 -2.14 -8.18 7.60
C ASP A 49 -3.24 -7.12 7.68
N GLU A 50 -3.52 -6.58 8.87
CA GLU A 50 -4.38 -5.43 9.06
C GLU A 50 -3.81 -4.19 8.36
N ALA A 51 -2.52 -3.88 8.58
CA ALA A 51 -1.87 -2.76 7.91
C ALA A 51 -1.96 -2.88 6.39
N ARG A 52 -1.71 -4.08 5.84
CA ARG A 52 -1.85 -4.35 4.39
C ARG A 52 -3.29 -4.14 3.91
N ARG A 53 -4.28 -4.67 4.62
CA ARG A 53 -5.70 -4.54 4.23
C ARG A 53 -6.16 -3.08 4.21
N LEU A 54 -5.75 -2.30 5.22
CA LEU A 54 -6.05 -0.88 5.29
C LEU A 54 -5.40 -0.11 4.14
N LEU A 55 -4.14 -0.41 3.84
CA LEU A 55 -3.42 0.17 2.71
C LEU A 55 -4.13 -0.13 1.38
N GLU A 56 -4.51 -1.39 1.15
CA GLU A 56 -5.23 -1.80 -0.06
C GLU A 56 -6.56 -1.05 -0.19
N ALA A 57 -7.33 -0.93 0.90
CA ALA A 57 -8.59 -0.19 0.90
C ALA A 57 -8.39 1.31 0.61
N GLU A 58 -7.34 1.93 1.15
CA GLU A 58 -7.00 3.34 0.88
C GLU A 58 -6.65 3.57 -0.59
N ILE A 59 -5.81 2.71 -1.16
CA ILE A 59 -5.43 2.77 -2.58
C ILE A 59 -6.65 2.55 -3.47
N GLU A 60 -7.52 1.60 -3.13
CA GLU A 60 -8.76 1.36 -3.85
C GLU A 60 -9.69 2.58 -3.84
N ALA A 61 -9.85 3.22 -2.67
CA ALA A 61 -10.69 4.40 -2.53
C ALA A 61 -10.13 5.61 -3.30
N TYR A 62 -8.80 5.76 -3.34
CA TYR A 62 -8.14 6.85 -4.05
C TYR A 62 -8.35 6.76 -5.57
N PHE A 63 -8.30 5.54 -6.14
CA PHE A 63 -8.45 5.30 -7.58
C PHE A 63 -9.87 4.89 -8.00
N SER A 64 -10.87 5.07 -7.14
CA SER A 64 -12.27 4.76 -7.41
C SER A 64 -12.97 5.77 -8.31
#